data_AF-A0A2N6NPG8-F1
#
_entry.id   AF-A0A2N6NPG8-F1
#
_cell.length_a   1.000
_cell.length_b   1.000
_cell.length_c   1.000
_cell.angle_alpha   90.00
_cell.angle_beta   90.00
_cell.angle_gamma   90.00
#
_symmetry.space_group_name_H-M   'P 1'
#
loop_
_entity.id
_entity.type
_entity.pdbx_description
1 polymer ?
#
loop_
_entity_poly.entity_id
_entity_poly.type
_entity_poly.pdbx_seq_one_letter_code
_entity_poly.pdbx_strand_id
1 'polypeptide(L)'
;MVLAFGGVVAAATAWMLAGDLFPADPDPKGDPETWKREEMRRWLEAVSCTDDVGNLPVVNSVYLQRNLFPQASDTREQLLARIQANLRLPRK
;
A
#
# COMPACT_ATOMS: atom_id res chain seq x y z
N MET A 1 1.76 -45.91 -9.14
CA MET A 1 0.66 -44.91 -9.09
C MET A 1 0.82 -43.93 -7.93
N VAL A 2 1.04 -44.40 -6.70
CA VAL A 2 1.19 -43.51 -5.51
C VAL A 2 2.37 -42.54 -5.62
N LEU A 3 3.52 -42.96 -6.16
CA LEU A 3 4.69 -42.07 -6.32
C LEU A 3 4.48 -40.96 -7.34
N ALA A 4 3.79 -41.26 -8.45
CA ALA A 4 3.46 -40.27 -9.47
C ALA A 4 2.46 -39.23 -8.94
N PHE A 5 1.41 -39.69 -8.27
CA PHE A 5 0.42 -38.81 -7.64
C PHE A 5 1.04 -37.96 -6.53
N GLY A 6 1.80 -38.58 -5.62
CA GLY A 6 2.49 -37.87 -4.54
C GLY A 6 3.50 -36.84 -5.05
N GLY A 7 4.22 -37.15 -6.13
CA GLY A 7 5.15 -36.20 -6.76
C GLY A 7 4.45 -34.97 -7.32
N VAL A 8 3.29 -35.13 -7.97
CA VAL A 8 2.52 -34.00 -8.50
C VAL A 8 1.92 -33.15 -7.38
N VAL A 9 1.37 -33.77 -6.33
CA VAL A 9 0.82 -33.05 -5.17
C VAL A 9 1.91 -32.25 -4.46
N ALA A 10 3.08 -32.86 -4.22
CA ALA A 10 4.22 -32.18 -3.59
C ALA A 10 4.69 -30.96 -4.41
N ALA A 11 4.80 -31.11 -5.73
CA ALA A 11 5.15 -30.00 -6.63
C ALA A 11 4.10 -28.88 -6.62
N ALA A 12 2.80 -29.22 -6.62
CA ALA A 12 1.73 -28.24 -6.55
C ALA A 12 1.74 -27.45 -5.23
N THR A 13 1.93 -28.12 -4.10
CA THR A 13 2.06 -27.45 -2.79
C THR A 13 3.30 -26.57 -2.71
N ALA A 14 4.43 -27.00 -3.26
CA ALA A 14 5.64 -26.17 -3.32
C ALA A 14 5.41 -24.90 -4.16
N TRP A 15 4.62 -24.98 -5.24
CA TRP A 15 4.30 -23.84 -6.10
C TRP A 15 3.36 -22.82 -5.43
N MET A 16 2.43 -23.28 -4.59
CA MET A 16 1.53 -22.39 -3.84
C MET A 16 2.27 -21.55 -2.80
N LEU A 17 3.33 -22.10 -2.20
CA LEU A 17 4.15 -21.39 -1.23
C LEU A 17 5.11 -20.38 -1.89
N ALA A 18 5.36 -20.51 -3.19
CA ALA A 18 6.27 -19.63 -3.93
C ALA A 18 5.64 -18.30 -4.38
N GLY A 19 4.32 -18.14 -4.22
CA GLY A 19 3.58 -16.97 -4.67
C GLY A 19 3.71 -15.78 -3.72
N ASP A 20 2.84 -15.71 -2.70
CA ASP A 20 2.60 -14.48 -1.94
C ASP A 20 2.53 -14.73 -0.42
N LEU A 21 3.36 -15.64 0.10
CA LEU A 21 3.52 -15.86 1.55
C LEU A 21 4.24 -14.70 2.25
N PHE A 22 4.73 -13.73 1.49
CA PHE A 22 5.54 -12.66 2.02
C PHE A 22 4.66 -11.46 2.36
N PRO A 23 4.92 -10.77 3.49
CA PRO A 23 4.33 -9.48 3.74
C PRO A 23 4.57 -8.56 2.54
N ALA A 24 3.58 -7.74 2.20
CA ALA A 24 3.73 -6.71 1.17
C ALA A 24 5.02 -5.91 1.39
N ASP A 25 5.67 -5.46 0.30
CA ASP A 25 6.95 -4.76 0.42
C ASP A 25 6.85 -3.66 1.50
N PRO A 26 7.88 -3.53 2.35
CA PRO A 26 7.86 -2.54 3.42
C PRO A 26 7.65 -1.14 2.85
N ASP A 27 6.92 -0.31 3.59
CA ASP A 27 6.69 1.08 3.21
C ASP A 27 8.01 1.78 2.86
N PRO A 28 8.01 2.62 1.82
CA PRO A 28 9.21 3.32 1.40
C PRO A 28 9.73 4.20 2.54
N LYS A 29 11.03 4.12 2.83
CA LYS A 29 11.69 4.86 3.92
C LYS A 29 12.68 5.89 3.37
N GLY A 30 12.83 7.01 4.06
CA GLY A 30 13.76 8.08 3.69
C GLY A 30 13.09 9.25 2.97
N ASP A 31 13.82 9.90 2.06
CA ASP A 31 13.37 11.08 1.34
C ASP A 31 12.35 10.73 0.24
N PRO A 32 11.11 11.29 0.27
CA PRO A 32 10.09 11.03 -0.73
C PRO A 32 10.51 11.39 -2.16
N GLU A 33 11.49 12.28 -2.36
CA GLU A 33 11.99 12.60 -3.70
C GLU A 33 12.75 11.45 -4.36
N THR A 34 13.15 10.44 -3.59
CA THR A 34 13.85 9.25 -4.11
C THR A 34 12.91 8.08 -4.42
N TRP A 35 11.65 8.16 -4.00
CA TRP A 35 10.68 7.07 -4.17
C TRP A 35 10.22 6.91 -5.62
N LYS A 36 9.88 5.67 -5.97
CA LYS A 36 9.20 5.34 -7.24
C LYS A 36 7.73 5.75 -7.15
N ARG A 37 7.12 6.04 -8.30
CA ARG A 37 5.72 6.47 -8.37
C ARG A 37 4.76 5.47 -7.73
N GLU A 38 5.05 4.19 -7.89
CA GLU A 38 4.24 3.09 -7.35
C GLU A 38 4.35 3.01 -5.81
N GLU A 39 5.52 3.31 -5.26
CA GLU A 39 5.76 3.39 -3.80
C GLU A 39 5.03 4.60 -3.20
N MET A 40 5.08 5.74 -3.88
CA MET A 40 4.33 6.94 -3.50
C MET A 40 2.82 6.69 -3.43
N ARG A 41 2.29 5.96 -4.42
CA ARG A 41 0.88 5.55 -4.45
C ARG A 41 0.54 4.62 -3.29
N ARG A 42 1.35 3.58 -3.08
CA ARG A 42 1.15 2.60 -2.01
C ARG A 42 1.17 3.25 -0.63
N TRP A 43 2.09 4.19 -0.40
CA TRP A 43 2.16 4.94 0.86
C TRP A 43 0.91 5.80 1.10
N LEU A 44 0.42 6.53 0.08
CA LEU A 44 -0.80 7.33 0.21
C LEU A 44 -2.05 6.47 0.48
N GLU A 45 -2.12 5.27 -0.08
CA GLU A 45 -3.16 4.27 0.22
C GLU A 45 -3.10 3.81 1.68
N ALA A 46 -1.91 3.51 2.21
CA ALA A 46 -1.72 3.10 3.61
C ALA A 46 -2.01 4.24 4.61
N VAL A 47 -1.62 5.47 4.27
CA VAL A 47 -1.89 6.64 5.13
C VAL A 47 -3.38 6.97 5.17
N SER A 48 -4.07 6.86 4.04
CA SER A 48 -5.49 7.14 3.95
C SER A 48 -6.39 6.07 4.57
N CYS A 49 -5.89 4.85 4.79
CA CYS A 49 -6.63 3.82 5.53
C CYS A 49 -6.40 3.85 7.05
N THR A 50 -5.51 4.72 7.56
CA THR A 50 -5.26 4.86 9.00
C THR A 50 -6.26 5.85 9.63
N ASP A 51 -7.52 5.44 9.79
CA ASP A 51 -8.53 6.19 10.55
C ASP A 51 -9.04 5.36 11.74
N ASP A 52 -8.22 5.23 12.80
CA ASP A 52 -8.65 4.72 14.12
C ASP A 52 -9.21 5.87 14.99
N VAL A 53 -10.17 6.63 14.45
CA VAL A 53 -10.93 7.61 15.25
C VAL A 53 -12.19 6.94 15.79
N GLY A 54 -12.09 6.44 17.01
CA GLY A 54 -13.25 5.99 17.79
C GLY A 54 -14.34 7.06 17.82
N ASN A 55 -15.51 6.72 17.30
CA ASN A 55 -16.77 7.47 17.44
C ASN A 55 -16.72 8.97 17.04
N LEU A 56 -16.51 9.27 15.75
CA LEU A 56 -16.84 10.58 15.18
C LEU A 56 -17.74 10.44 13.95
N PRO A 57 -18.93 11.06 13.93
CA PRO A 57 -19.66 11.24 12.68
C PRO A 57 -18.94 12.32 11.85
N VAL A 58 -18.85 12.14 10.52
CA VAL A 58 -18.52 13.14 9.47
C VAL A 58 -17.12 13.10 8.80
N VAL A 59 -16.12 12.35 9.27
CA VAL A 59 -14.75 12.51 8.69
C VAL A 59 -14.53 11.96 7.27
N ASN A 60 -15.35 11.03 6.77
CA ASN A 60 -15.16 10.43 5.44
C ASN A 60 -15.31 11.41 4.26
N SER A 61 -15.94 12.58 4.45
CA SER A 61 -16.07 13.60 3.39
C SER A 61 -14.84 14.52 3.24
N VAL A 62 -14.05 14.71 4.29
CA VAL A 62 -12.92 15.65 4.28
C VAL A 62 -11.71 15.04 3.57
N TYR A 63 -11.53 13.73 3.68
CA TYR A 63 -10.43 13.01 3.04
C TYR A 63 -10.56 12.95 1.51
N LEU A 64 -11.79 12.79 0.99
CA LEU A 64 -12.05 12.92 -0.45
C LEU A 64 -11.85 14.38 -0.94
N GLN A 65 -12.25 15.37 -0.13
CA GLN A 65 -12.08 16.79 -0.46
C GLN A 65 -10.62 17.26 -0.49
N ARG A 66 -9.71 16.57 0.22
CA ARG A 66 -8.28 16.90 0.24
C ARG A 66 -7.45 16.15 -0.80
N ASN A 67 -8.08 15.39 -1.71
CA ASN A 67 -7.40 14.65 -2.76
C ASN A 67 -6.30 13.73 -2.16
N LEU A 68 -6.58 13.15 -0.99
CA LEU A 68 -5.60 12.40 -0.18
C LEU A 68 -5.33 11.00 -0.75
N PHE A 69 -6.27 10.47 -1.53
CA PHE A 69 -6.11 9.21 -2.24
C PHE A 69 -5.40 9.43 -3.58
N PRO A 70 -4.43 8.57 -3.92
CA PRO A 70 -3.76 8.65 -5.21
C PRO A 70 -4.70 8.13 -6.31
N GLN A 71 -4.82 8.89 -7.38
CA GLN A 71 -5.55 8.48 -8.58
C GLN A 71 -4.60 7.75 -9.54
N ALA A 72 -5.15 6.82 -10.32
CA ALA A 72 -4.36 6.09 -11.32
C ALA A 72 -3.73 7.01 -12.38
N SER A 73 -4.32 8.18 -12.62
CA SER A 73 -3.86 9.19 -13.58
C SER A 73 -2.86 10.21 -13.01
N ASP A 74 -2.55 10.16 -11.71
CA ASP A 74 -1.69 11.18 -11.10
C ASP A 74 -0.23 11.06 -11.57
N THR A 75 0.40 12.22 -11.80
CA THR A 75 1.83 12.26 -12.10
C THR A 75 2.66 12.08 -10.83
N ARG A 76 3.95 11.75 -11.00
CA ARG A 76 4.89 11.58 -9.88
C ARG A 76 4.99 12.84 -9.03
N GLU A 77 4.99 14.01 -9.64
CA GLU A 77 5.10 15.31 -8.99
C GLU A 77 3.86 15.61 -8.16
N GLN A 78 2.68 15.27 -8.69
CA GLN A 78 1.41 15.40 -7.97
C GLN A 78 1.36 14.48 -6.75
N LEU A 79 1.85 13.25 -6.86
CA LEU A 79 1.97 12.32 -5.74
C LEU A 79 2.97 12.82 -4.70
N LEU A 80 4.15 13.29 -5.14
CA LEU A 80 5.17 13.86 -4.28
C LEU A 80 4.64 15.04 -3.46
N ALA A 81 3.92 15.97 -4.11
CA ALA A 81 3.34 17.13 -3.45
C ALA A 81 2.35 16.73 -2.33
N ARG A 82 1.53 15.70 -2.57
CA ARG A 82 0.60 15.15 -1.56
C ARG A 82 1.34 14.47 -0.41
N ILE A 83 2.40 13.71 -0.70
CA ILE A 83 3.23 13.07 0.32
C ILE A 83 3.88 14.13 1.21
N GLN A 84 4.52 15.13 0.62
CA GLN A 84 5.12 16.23 1.37
C GLN A 84 4.09 17.01 2.19
N ALA A 85 2.87 17.19 1.69
CA ALA A 85 1.78 17.79 2.45
C ALA A 85 1.37 16.94 3.68
N ASN A 86 1.31 15.61 3.53
CA ASN A 86 0.99 14.69 4.62
C ASN A 86 2.13 14.57 5.65
N LEU A 87 3.39 14.58 5.22
CA LEU A 87 4.56 14.54 6.12
C LEU A 87 4.67 15.78 7.00
N ARG A 88 4.14 16.93 6.57
CA ARG A 88 4.08 18.16 7.36
C ARG A 88 3.10 18.08 8.52
N LEU A 89 2.15 17.14 8.50
CA LEU A 89 1.21 16.94 9.59
C LEU A 89 1.81 15.97 10.61
N PRO A 90 1.95 16.36 11.89
CA PRO A 90 2.43 15.43 12.91
C PRO A 90 1.44 14.28 13.08
N ARG A 91 1.88 13.04 12.89
CA ARG A 91 1.12 11.83 13.27
C ARG A 91 1.23 11.67 14.79
N LYS A 92 0.09 11.57 15.48
CA LYS A 92 0.00 11.29 16.92
C LYS A 92 -0.12 9.80 17.17
#